data_AF-A0A3N2KSV4-F1
#
_entry.id   AF-A0A3N2KSV4-F1
#
_cell.length_a   1.000
_cell.length_b   1.000
_cell.length_c   1.000
_cell.angle_alpha   90.00
_cell.angle_beta   90.00
_cell.angle_gamma   90.00
#
_symmetry.space_group_name_H-M   'P 1'
#
loop_
_entity.id
_entity.type
_entity.pdbx_description
1 polymer ?
#
loop_
_entity_poly.entity_id
_entity_poly.type
_entity_poly.pdbx_seq_one_letter_code
_entity_poly.pdbx_strand_id
1 'polypeptide(L)'
;MKDPVFVAFSTQKGGAGKTTLTVLMASYLYYVRGMKVLVVDCDYPQYSIKEMRDRDVEILKINKTFLRNFNELRRRTQCDPYPILIAKPEDALARVQARIEAGHEYDIVLFDLPGTINNPGVAKTVSLMDYLFCPVAADKLILESSLAFAMKVRDEIMTLNGSSVKEMYMVWNLVDAREKTDLYDRYEEVFEEQMLQTIKTRLPDTKRYRREGSKDEARAVFRSTLLPPDKTLLKGSRLVELVDEILGIIRL
;
A
#
# COMPACT_ATOMS: atom_id res chain seq x y z
N MET A 1 -9.22 -3.13 -24.12
CA MET A 1 -9.17 -2.87 -22.66
C MET A 1 -7.71 -2.67 -22.28
N LYS A 2 -7.41 -1.73 -21.39
CA LYS A 2 -6.05 -1.54 -20.86
C LYS A 2 -5.87 -2.51 -19.69
N ASP A 3 -4.80 -3.28 -19.68
CA ASP A 3 -4.48 -4.15 -18.55
C ASP A 3 -4.15 -3.29 -17.31
N PRO A 4 -4.68 -3.64 -16.13
CA PRO A 4 -4.38 -2.92 -14.90
C PRO A 4 -2.91 -3.05 -14.50
N VAL A 5 -2.38 -2.04 -13.83
CA VAL A 5 -1.02 -2.11 -13.25
C VAL A 5 -1.07 -2.81 -11.89
N PHE A 6 -0.22 -3.82 -11.69
CA PHE A 6 -0.12 -4.56 -10.43
C PHE A 6 0.98 -4.00 -9.54
N VAL A 7 0.60 -3.54 -8.35
CA VAL A 7 1.50 -2.85 -7.42
C VAL A 7 1.40 -3.49 -6.04
N ALA A 8 2.53 -3.69 -5.37
CA ALA A 8 2.54 -4.11 -3.97
C ALA A 8 3.49 -3.26 -3.12
N PHE A 9 3.06 -2.95 -1.90
CA PHE A 9 3.96 -2.52 -0.83
C PHE A 9 4.46 -3.76 -0.08
N SER A 10 5.69 -4.18 -0.30
CA SER A 10 6.18 -5.48 0.19
C SER A 10 7.57 -5.40 0.81
N THR A 11 7.73 -6.07 1.95
CA THR A 11 8.97 -6.25 2.68
C THR A 11 8.82 -7.40 3.67
N GLN A 12 9.93 -8.03 4.03
CA GLN A 12 9.95 -9.21 4.89
C GLN A 12 9.51 -8.92 6.33
N LYS A 13 9.77 -7.70 6.86
CA LYS A 13 9.44 -7.40 8.26
C LYS A 13 8.04 -6.82 8.44
N GLY A 14 7.35 -7.27 9.49
CA GLY A 14 6.15 -6.60 10.00
C GLY A 14 6.47 -5.22 10.59
N GLY A 15 5.51 -4.30 10.58
CA GLY A 15 5.69 -2.97 11.18
C GLY A 15 6.28 -1.89 10.27
N ALA A 16 6.82 -2.24 9.09
CA ALA A 16 7.30 -1.28 8.11
C ALA A 16 6.19 -0.47 7.42
N GLY A 17 4.92 -0.86 7.57
CA GLY A 17 3.76 -0.08 7.11
C GLY A 17 3.10 -0.55 5.81
N LYS A 18 3.42 -1.75 5.29
CA LYS A 18 2.82 -2.35 4.07
C LYS A 18 1.32 -2.10 3.91
N THR A 19 0.50 -2.73 4.75
CA THR A 19 -0.96 -2.59 4.79
C THR A 19 -1.41 -1.13 4.90
N THR A 20 -0.71 -0.32 5.70
CA THR A 20 -1.07 1.10 5.88
C THR A 20 -0.91 1.88 4.58
N LEU A 21 0.20 1.66 3.87
CA LEU A 21 0.46 2.29 2.58
C LEU A 21 -0.49 1.76 1.51
N THR A 22 -0.76 0.46 1.48
CA THR A 22 -1.75 -0.15 0.58
C THR A 22 -3.14 0.49 0.73
N VAL A 23 -3.65 0.63 1.95
CA VAL A 23 -4.95 1.26 2.21
C VAL A 23 -4.95 2.75 1.87
N LEU A 24 -3.90 3.49 2.26
CA LEU A 24 -3.83 4.92 1.99
C LEU A 24 -3.73 5.22 0.49
N MET A 25 -2.93 4.44 -0.24
CA MET A 25 -2.84 4.52 -1.70
C MET A 25 -4.21 4.21 -2.31
N ALA A 26 -4.83 3.09 -1.95
CA ALA A 26 -6.11 2.67 -2.49
C ALA A 26 -7.20 3.75 -2.28
N SER A 27 -7.36 4.22 -1.04
CA SER A 27 -8.36 5.22 -0.69
C SER A 27 -8.10 6.57 -1.35
N TYR A 28 -6.84 6.99 -1.47
CA TYR A 28 -6.52 8.25 -2.13
C TYR A 28 -6.75 8.16 -3.65
N LEU A 29 -6.23 7.13 -4.32
CA LEU A 29 -6.43 6.94 -5.75
C LEU A 29 -7.90 6.81 -6.12
N TYR A 30 -8.66 6.05 -5.35
CA TYR A 30 -10.06 5.79 -5.65
C TYR A 30 -10.95 7.00 -5.33
N TYR A 31 -10.94 7.49 -4.08
CA TYR A 31 -11.89 8.51 -3.64
C TYR A 31 -11.46 9.96 -3.96
N VAL A 32 -10.18 10.19 -4.25
CA VAL A 32 -9.65 11.53 -4.55
C VAL A 32 -9.24 11.66 -6.02
N ARG A 33 -8.57 10.65 -6.59
CA ARG A 33 -8.12 10.67 -8.00
C ARG A 33 -9.12 10.07 -8.98
N GLY A 34 -10.18 9.41 -8.50
CA GLY A 34 -11.23 8.84 -9.35
C GLY A 34 -10.77 7.63 -10.17
N MET A 35 -9.68 6.97 -9.79
CA MET A 35 -9.16 5.79 -10.48
C MET A 35 -9.96 4.54 -10.11
N LYS A 36 -10.02 3.56 -11.02
CA LYS A 36 -10.61 2.24 -10.76
C LYS A 36 -9.59 1.36 -10.03
N VAL A 37 -9.78 1.17 -8.73
CA VAL A 37 -8.84 0.45 -7.85
C VAL A 37 -9.44 -0.88 -7.41
N LEU A 38 -8.64 -1.94 -7.47
CA LEU A 38 -8.90 -3.20 -6.75
C LEU A 38 -7.83 -3.38 -5.66
N VAL A 39 -8.26 -3.79 -4.46
CA VAL A 39 -7.31 -4.23 -3.42
C VAL A 39 -7.42 -5.73 -3.27
N VAL A 40 -6.27 -6.42 -3.24
CA VAL A 40 -6.17 -7.85 -2.98
C VAL A 40 -5.44 -8.05 -1.65
N ASP A 41 -6.16 -8.55 -0.65
CA ASP A 41 -5.61 -8.86 0.66
C ASP A 41 -5.15 -10.32 0.66
N CYS A 42 -3.83 -10.52 0.55
CA CYS A 42 -3.18 -11.82 0.48
C CYS A 42 -2.48 -12.23 1.77
N ASP A 43 -2.55 -11.43 2.84
CA ASP A 43 -1.86 -11.68 4.09
C ASP A 43 -2.63 -12.70 4.94
N TYR A 44 -2.67 -13.96 4.50
CA TYR A 44 -3.28 -15.06 5.25
C TYR A 44 -2.38 -15.46 6.44
N PRO A 45 -2.94 -15.69 7.64
CA PRO A 45 -4.37 -15.63 8.01
C PRO A 45 -4.88 -14.27 8.52
N GLN A 46 -4.05 -13.22 8.54
CA GLN A 46 -4.36 -11.94 9.20
C GLN A 46 -5.47 -11.13 8.48
N TYR A 47 -5.44 -11.09 7.14
CA TYR A 47 -6.36 -10.32 6.30
C TYR A 47 -6.69 -8.92 6.85
N SER A 48 -5.64 -8.17 7.16
CA SER A 48 -5.72 -6.95 7.96
C SER A 48 -6.54 -5.84 7.29
N ILE A 49 -6.61 -5.80 5.96
CA ILE A 49 -7.44 -4.84 5.21
C ILE A 49 -8.90 -5.25 5.26
N LYS A 50 -9.22 -6.55 5.15
CA LYS A 50 -10.60 -7.04 5.34
C LYS A 50 -11.10 -6.69 6.73
N GLU A 51 -10.32 -6.97 7.77
CA GLU A 51 -10.71 -6.62 9.14
C GLU A 51 -10.92 -5.11 9.31
N MET A 52 -10.09 -4.29 8.66
CA MET A 52 -10.28 -2.83 8.65
C MET A 52 -11.59 -2.42 7.99
N ARG A 53 -11.95 -3.02 6.86
CA ARG A 53 -13.24 -2.79 6.20
C ARG A 53 -14.40 -3.15 7.10
N ASP A 54 -14.33 -4.27 7.82
CA ASP A 54 -15.38 -4.66 8.76
C ASP A 54 -15.52 -3.65 9.90
N ARG A 55 -14.40 -3.20 10.48
CA ARG A 55 -14.40 -2.14 11.50
C ARG A 55 -14.98 -0.83 10.98
N ASP A 56 -14.59 -0.39 9.77
CA ASP A 56 -15.13 0.82 9.14
C ASP A 56 -16.64 0.71 8.94
N VAL A 57 -17.16 -0.46 8.54
CA VAL A 57 -18.60 -0.73 8.39
C VAL A 57 -19.32 -0.68 9.74
N GLU A 58 -18.73 -1.23 10.80
CA GLU A 58 -19.31 -1.11 12.14
C GLU A 58 -19.33 0.35 12.63
N ILE A 59 -18.26 1.11 12.38
CA ILE A 59 -18.19 2.53 12.71
C ILE A 59 -19.25 3.32 11.92
N LEU A 60 -19.45 2.99 10.64
CA LEU A 60 -20.47 3.62 9.79
C LEU A 60 -21.88 3.50 10.36
N LYS A 61 -22.20 2.39 11.04
CA LYS A 61 -23.53 2.15 11.64
C LYS A 61 -23.79 3.00 12.88
N ILE A 62 -22.74 3.31 13.65
CA ILE A 62 -22.89 3.90 14.99
C ILE A 62 -22.44 5.38 15.06
N ASN A 63 -21.46 5.79 14.25
CA ASN A 63 -20.92 7.14 14.28
C ASN A 63 -21.61 8.02 13.22
N LYS A 64 -22.50 8.91 13.67
CA LYS A 64 -23.27 9.82 12.80
C LYS A 64 -22.37 10.73 11.95
N THR A 65 -21.23 11.18 12.47
CA THR A 65 -20.28 12.03 11.73
C THR A 65 -19.60 11.23 10.63
N PHE A 66 -19.17 10.01 10.92
CA PHE A 66 -18.58 9.11 9.93
C PHE A 66 -19.59 8.78 8.82
N LEU A 67 -20.84 8.45 9.18
CA LEU A 67 -21.93 8.23 8.24
C LEU A 67 -22.22 9.44 7.36
N ARG A 68 -22.26 10.65 7.95
CA ARG A 68 -22.46 11.89 7.19
C ARG A 68 -21.34 12.08 6.16
N ASN A 69 -20.08 11.96 6.58
CA ASN A 69 -18.92 12.11 5.71
C ASN A 69 -18.92 11.07 4.57
N PHE A 70 -19.31 9.82 4.87
CA PHE A 70 -19.44 8.76 3.87
C PHE A 70 -20.55 9.05 2.85
N ASN A 71 -21.71 9.51 3.31
CA ASN A 71 -22.82 9.88 2.43
C ASN A 71 -22.49 11.09 1.56
N GLU A 72 -21.80 12.10 2.11
CA GLU A 72 -21.31 13.24 1.34
C GLU A 72 -20.31 12.82 0.26
N LEU A 73 -19.38 11.92 0.62
CA LEU A 73 -18.45 11.33 -0.34
C LEU A 73 -19.19 10.63 -1.47
N ARG A 74 -20.12 9.70 -1.17
CA ARG A 74 -20.90 8.99 -2.19
C ARG A 74 -21.71 9.93 -3.08
N ARG A 75 -22.32 10.97 -2.51
CA ARG A 75 -23.05 11.98 -3.31
C ARG A 75 -22.13 12.74 -4.26
N ARG A 76 -20.90 13.03 -3.85
CA ARG A 76 -19.93 13.77 -4.68
C ARG A 76 -19.29 12.89 -5.76
N THR A 77 -18.91 11.66 -5.43
CA THR A 77 -18.14 10.78 -6.34
C THR A 77 -19.03 9.85 -7.15
N GLN A 78 -20.25 9.56 -6.68
CA GLN A 78 -21.14 8.53 -7.24
C GLN A 78 -20.49 7.13 -7.28
N CYS A 79 -19.48 6.90 -6.42
CA CYS A 79 -18.78 5.63 -6.32
C CYS A 79 -19.19 4.86 -5.06
N ASP A 80 -19.30 3.55 -5.18
CA ASP A 80 -19.35 2.63 -4.04
C ASP A 80 -17.95 2.42 -3.46
N PRO A 81 -17.81 1.84 -2.25
CA PRO A 81 -16.49 1.52 -1.72
C PRO A 81 -15.68 0.64 -2.68
N TYR A 82 -14.39 0.93 -2.84
CA TYR A 82 -13.54 0.11 -3.71
C TYR A 82 -13.56 -1.37 -3.28
N PRO A 83 -13.52 -2.30 -4.25
CA PRO A 83 -13.57 -3.73 -3.98
C PRO A 83 -12.31 -4.20 -3.24
N ILE A 84 -12.52 -5.09 -2.27
CA ILE A 84 -11.46 -5.84 -1.60
C ILE A 84 -11.67 -7.31 -1.92
N LEU A 85 -10.63 -7.96 -2.42
CA LEU A 85 -10.58 -9.38 -2.71
C LEU A 85 -9.67 -10.07 -1.70
N ILE A 86 -10.22 -10.97 -0.90
CA ILE A 86 -9.42 -11.83 -0.02
C ILE A 86 -8.95 -13.01 -0.85
N ALA A 87 -7.66 -13.31 -0.87
CA ALA A 87 -7.13 -14.49 -1.56
C ALA A 87 -5.93 -15.05 -0.81
N LYS A 88 -5.59 -16.33 -1.04
CA LYS A 88 -4.24 -16.79 -0.74
C LYS A 88 -3.30 -16.28 -1.84
N PRO A 89 -1.99 -16.09 -1.56
CA PRO A 89 -1.02 -15.65 -2.57
C PRO A 89 -1.11 -16.47 -3.88
N GLU A 90 -1.20 -17.79 -3.77
CA GLU A 90 -1.27 -18.72 -4.90
C GLU A 90 -2.52 -18.56 -5.79
N ASP A 91 -3.64 -18.08 -5.23
CA ASP A 91 -4.93 -17.92 -5.92
C ASP A 91 -5.18 -16.48 -6.39
N ALA A 92 -4.38 -15.53 -5.93
CA ALA A 92 -4.62 -14.10 -6.08
C ALA A 92 -4.82 -13.69 -7.54
N LEU A 93 -3.91 -14.13 -8.42
CA LEU A 93 -3.95 -13.79 -9.85
C LEU A 93 -5.21 -14.33 -10.54
N ALA A 94 -5.53 -15.61 -10.33
CA ALA A 94 -6.69 -16.24 -10.95
C ALA A 94 -7.98 -15.53 -10.55
N ARG A 95 -8.07 -15.06 -9.31
CA ARG A 95 -9.25 -14.34 -8.82
C ARG A 95 -9.34 -12.90 -9.33
N VAL A 96 -8.21 -12.22 -9.55
CA VAL A 96 -8.18 -10.92 -10.24
C VAL A 96 -8.64 -11.09 -11.69
N GLN A 97 -8.08 -12.08 -12.39
CA GLN A 97 -8.42 -12.37 -13.78
C GLN A 97 -9.91 -12.68 -13.97
N ALA A 98 -10.50 -13.49 -13.08
CA ALA A 98 -11.93 -13.79 -13.11
C ALA A 98 -12.81 -12.52 -12.95
N ARG A 99 -12.35 -11.49 -12.23
CA ARG A 99 -13.07 -10.20 -12.14
C ARG A 99 -12.98 -9.44 -13.45
N ILE A 100 -11.81 -9.43 -14.09
CA ILE A 100 -11.60 -8.76 -15.38
C ILE A 100 -12.47 -9.43 -16.47
N GLU A 101 -12.49 -10.77 -16.50
CA GLU A 101 -13.31 -11.56 -17.41
C GLU A 101 -14.82 -11.36 -17.19
N ALA A 102 -15.23 -11.09 -15.95
CA ALA A 102 -16.60 -10.70 -15.61
C ALA A 102 -16.96 -9.25 -16.04
N GLY A 103 -16.06 -8.54 -16.71
CA GLY A 103 -16.28 -7.19 -17.22
C GLY A 103 -15.94 -6.07 -16.25
N HIS A 104 -15.27 -6.36 -15.12
CA HIS A 104 -14.79 -5.32 -14.22
C HIS A 104 -13.49 -4.71 -14.74
N GLU A 105 -13.46 -3.39 -14.88
CA GLU A 105 -12.27 -2.65 -15.30
C GLU A 105 -11.53 -2.06 -14.10
N TYR A 106 -10.20 -2.13 -14.12
CA TYR A 106 -9.32 -1.54 -13.11
C TYR A 106 -8.16 -0.82 -13.79
N ASP A 107 -7.75 0.32 -13.24
CA ASP A 107 -6.53 1.02 -13.63
C ASP A 107 -5.33 0.46 -12.87
N ILE A 108 -5.54 0.08 -11.60
CA ILE A 108 -4.52 -0.40 -10.68
C ILE A 108 -5.08 -1.49 -9.76
N VAL A 109 -4.28 -2.54 -9.53
CA VAL A 109 -4.54 -3.56 -8.51
C VAL A 109 -3.43 -3.49 -7.46
N LEU A 110 -3.84 -3.25 -6.21
CA LEU A 110 -2.95 -3.13 -5.07
C LEU A 110 -2.96 -4.41 -4.24
N PHE A 111 -1.82 -5.05 -4.07
CA PHE A 111 -1.68 -6.28 -3.31
C PHE A 111 -1.08 -6.02 -1.93
N ASP A 112 -1.76 -6.52 -0.88
CA ASP A 112 -1.18 -6.62 0.46
C ASP A 112 -0.63 -8.03 0.65
N LEU A 113 0.69 -8.15 0.53
CA LEU A 113 1.39 -9.44 0.54
C LEU A 113 1.90 -9.79 1.94
N PRO A 114 1.93 -11.08 2.31
CA PRO A 114 2.53 -11.52 3.56
C PRO A 114 4.03 -11.24 3.56
N GLY A 115 4.59 -11.04 4.76
CA GLY A 115 5.99 -10.69 4.94
C GLY A 115 7.01 -11.82 4.72
N THR A 116 6.65 -12.97 4.16
CA THR A 116 7.59 -14.10 4.07
C THR A 116 7.78 -14.57 2.63
N ILE A 117 8.83 -14.08 1.96
CA ILE A 117 9.14 -14.46 0.57
C ILE A 117 9.68 -15.89 0.42
N ASN A 118 10.05 -16.54 1.53
CA ASN A 118 10.49 -17.94 1.52
C ASN A 118 9.35 -18.93 1.23
N ASN A 119 8.10 -18.48 1.21
CA ASN A 119 6.99 -19.26 0.72
C ASN A 119 6.92 -19.17 -0.82
N PRO A 120 6.98 -20.29 -1.56
CA PRO A 120 6.91 -20.29 -3.03
C PRO A 120 5.67 -19.58 -3.60
N GLY A 121 4.53 -19.66 -2.90
CA GLY A 121 3.31 -18.94 -3.28
C GLY A 121 3.51 -17.44 -3.26
N VAL A 122 4.17 -16.93 -2.22
CA VAL A 122 4.48 -15.49 -2.04
C VAL A 122 5.49 -15.03 -3.08
N ALA A 123 6.57 -15.80 -3.30
CA ALA A 123 7.55 -15.51 -4.34
C ALA A 123 6.92 -15.43 -5.73
N LYS A 124 6.00 -16.36 -6.04
CA LYS A 124 5.24 -16.35 -7.29
C LYS A 124 4.32 -15.13 -7.40
N THR A 125 3.62 -14.74 -6.34
CA THR A 125 2.79 -13.53 -6.39
C THR A 125 3.65 -12.27 -6.58
N VAL A 126 4.79 -12.18 -5.89
CA VAL A 126 5.76 -11.09 -6.06
C VAL A 126 6.27 -11.03 -7.51
N SER A 127 6.58 -12.17 -8.14
CA SER A 127 7.08 -12.21 -9.53
C SER A 127 6.04 -11.77 -10.56
N LEU A 128 4.78 -11.66 -10.18
CA LEU A 128 3.68 -11.23 -11.04
C LEU A 128 3.35 -9.74 -10.89
N MET A 129 3.98 -9.03 -9.95
CA MET A 129 3.78 -7.58 -9.79
C MET A 129 4.47 -6.84 -10.92
N ASP A 130 3.90 -5.72 -11.37
CA ASP A 130 4.61 -4.79 -12.26
C ASP A 130 5.61 -3.95 -11.47
N TYR A 131 5.19 -3.46 -10.31
CA TYR A 131 5.99 -2.55 -9.47
C TYR A 131 5.95 -2.96 -8.00
N LEU A 132 7.11 -2.92 -7.36
CA LEU A 132 7.28 -3.20 -5.94
C LEU A 132 7.79 -1.97 -5.21
N PHE A 133 7.12 -1.60 -4.13
CA PHE A 133 7.57 -0.57 -3.22
C PHE A 133 7.92 -1.21 -1.88
N CYS A 134 9.19 -1.15 -1.49
CA CYS A 134 9.72 -1.78 -0.28
C CYS A 134 9.79 -0.74 0.85
N PRO A 135 8.78 -0.66 1.74
CA PRO A 135 8.84 0.29 2.84
C PRO A 135 9.92 -0.12 3.85
N VAL A 136 10.72 0.86 4.27
CA VAL A 136 11.79 0.73 5.27
C VAL A 136 11.61 1.77 6.36
N ALA A 137 12.02 1.45 7.58
CA ALA A 137 12.01 2.38 8.72
C ALA A 137 13.37 2.37 9.40
N ALA A 138 13.75 3.46 10.06
CA ALA A 138 15.05 3.62 10.75
C ALA A 138 15.19 2.77 12.04
N ASP A 139 14.81 1.50 11.96
CA ASP A 139 15.04 0.46 12.94
C ASP A 139 15.95 -0.59 12.31
N LYS A 140 17.02 -0.98 13.02
CA LYS A 140 18.05 -1.86 12.49
C LYS A 140 17.48 -3.19 11.97
N LEU A 141 16.55 -3.80 12.70
CA LEU A 141 15.95 -5.08 12.30
C LEU A 141 15.01 -4.94 11.10
N ILE A 142 14.27 -3.84 11.03
CA ILE A 142 13.42 -3.54 9.86
C ILE A 142 14.29 -3.29 8.62
N LEU A 143 15.40 -2.56 8.75
CA LEU A 143 16.30 -2.25 7.65
C LEU A 143 16.99 -3.48 7.10
N GLU A 144 17.68 -4.26 7.95
CA GLU A 144 18.37 -5.49 7.53
C GLU A 144 17.40 -6.46 6.83
N SER A 145 16.19 -6.61 7.39
CA SER A 145 15.16 -7.48 6.81
C SER A 145 14.61 -6.96 5.48
N SER A 146 14.47 -5.64 5.31
CA SER A 146 13.96 -5.04 4.07
C SER A 146 15.01 -5.03 2.97
N LEU A 147 16.28 -4.81 3.33
CA LEU A 147 17.41 -4.91 2.41
C LEU A 147 17.56 -6.35 1.91
N ALA A 148 17.53 -7.34 2.81
CA ALA A 148 17.59 -8.75 2.42
C ALA A 148 16.43 -9.15 1.51
N PHE A 149 15.21 -8.64 1.77
CA PHE A 149 14.06 -8.83 0.90
C PHE A 149 14.32 -8.24 -0.49
N ALA A 150 14.74 -6.98 -0.56
CA ALA A 150 14.97 -6.27 -1.81
C ALA A 150 16.06 -6.95 -2.65
N MET A 151 17.18 -7.31 -2.04
CA MET A 151 18.26 -8.05 -2.73
C MET A 151 17.76 -9.38 -3.26
N LYS A 152 17.00 -10.15 -2.47
CA LYS A 152 16.41 -11.42 -2.93
C LYS A 152 15.45 -11.24 -4.11
N VAL A 153 14.59 -10.22 -4.06
CA VAL A 153 13.70 -9.91 -5.19
C VAL A 153 14.51 -9.57 -6.44
N ARG A 154 15.50 -8.69 -6.32
CA ARG A 154 16.38 -8.28 -7.42
C ARG A 154 17.12 -9.47 -8.03
N ASP A 155 17.75 -10.29 -7.20
CA ASP A 155 18.69 -11.34 -7.64
C ASP A 155 17.98 -12.64 -8.06
N GLU A 156 16.88 -12.99 -7.39
CA GLU A 156 16.20 -14.28 -7.59
C GLU A 156 14.84 -14.16 -8.27
N ILE A 157 14.11 -13.03 -8.16
CA ILE A 157 12.74 -12.93 -8.69
C ILE A 157 12.70 -12.17 -10.00
N MET A 158 13.40 -11.03 -10.09
CA MET A 158 13.46 -10.24 -11.32
C MET A 158 14.26 -10.93 -12.43
N THR A 159 15.14 -11.88 -12.07
CA THR A 159 15.96 -12.66 -13.01
C THR A 159 15.25 -13.89 -13.57
N LEU A 160 14.06 -14.25 -13.05
CA LEU A 160 13.32 -15.42 -13.53
C LEU A 160 12.70 -15.15 -14.91
N ASN A 161 12.81 -16.15 -15.78
CA ASN A 161 12.06 -16.17 -17.03
C ASN A 161 10.55 -16.15 -16.73
N GLY A 162 9.87 -15.09 -17.17
CA GLY A 162 8.44 -14.87 -16.92
C GLY A 162 8.11 -13.99 -15.72
N SER A 163 9.11 -13.38 -15.06
CA SER A 163 8.86 -12.31 -14.10
C SER A 163 8.26 -11.08 -14.79
N SER A 164 7.23 -10.50 -14.20
CA SER A 164 6.56 -9.29 -14.69
C SER A 164 7.06 -8.02 -13.99
N VAL A 165 7.95 -8.16 -13.00
CA VAL A 165 8.48 -7.05 -12.20
C VAL A 165 9.35 -6.16 -13.08
N LYS A 166 8.86 -4.94 -13.35
CA LYS A 166 9.57 -3.93 -14.12
C LYS A 166 10.60 -3.23 -13.26
N GLU A 167 10.15 -2.69 -12.12
CA GLU A 167 11.00 -1.90 -11.23
C GLU A 167 10.61 -2.11 -9.76
N MET A 168 11.59 -1.92 -8.87
CA MET A 168 11.41 -1.96 -7.43
C MET A 168 12.07 -0.74 -6.78
N TYR A 169 11.38 -0.14 -5.82
CA TYR A 169 11.81 1.07 -5.12
C TYR A 169 11.77 0.90 -3.61
N MET A 170 12.82 1.32 -2.93
CA MET A 170 12.86 1.49 -1.48
C MET A 170 12.05 2.74 -1.11
N VAL A 171 11.29 2.65 -0.01
CA VAL A 171 10.43 3.75 0.47
C VAL A 171 10.69 4.01 1.95
N TRP A 172 11.32 5.13 2.27
CA TRP A 172 11.47 5.56 3.65
C TRP A 172 10.11 5.89 4.27
N ASN A 173 9.73 5.08 5.25
CA ASN A 173 8.56 5.25 6.09
C ASN A 173 8.98 5.42 7.54
N LEU A 174 8.08 5.99 8.36
CA LEU A 174 8.32 6.23 9.78
C LEU A 174 9.60 7.06 10.04
N VAL A 175 9.89 8.04 9.17
CA VAL A 175 11.06 8.91 9.32
C VAL A 175 10.89 9.83 10.52
N ASP A 176 11.84 9.74 11.45
CA ASP A 176 11.91 10.61 12.62
C ASP A 176 12.61 11.93 12.24
N ALA A 177 11.87 13.03 12.26
CA ALA A 177 12.40 14.37 12.00
C ALA A 177 13.34 14.88 13.11
N ARG A 178 13.40 14.20 14.26
CA ARG A 178 14.30 14.52 15.38
C ARG A 178 15.64 13.79 15.26
N GLU A 179 15.74 12.81 14.38
CA GLU A 179 17.01 12.16 14.07
C GLU A 179 17.89 13.17 13.34
N LYS A 180 19.04 13.46 13.94
CA LYS A 180 20.00 14.48 13.47
C LYS A 180 21.32 13.85 13.01
N THR A 181 21.46 12.54 13.15
CA THR A 181 22.60 11.80 12.61
C THR A 181 22.44 11.62 11.09
N ASP A 182 23.52 11.17 10.46
CA ASP A 182 23.61 10.78 9.05
C ASP A 182 23.05 9.37 8.79
N LEU A 183 22.22 8.84 9.69
CA LEU A 183 21.69 7.47 9.63
C LEU A 183 21.01 7.17 8.29
N TYR A 184 20.10 8.03 7.85
CA TYR A 184 19.37 7.83 6.59
C TYR A 184 20.31 7.89 5.39
N ASP A 185 21.29 8.79 5.42
CA ASP A 185 22.21 9.00 4.31
C ASP A 185 23.14 7.79 4.17
N ARG A 186 23.67 7.25 5.28
CA ARG A 186 24.45 5.99 5.28
C ARG A 186 23.66 4.80 4.74
N TYR A 187 22.38 4.70 5.06
CA TYR A 187 21.55 3.61 4.52
C TYR A 187 21.18 3.82 3.05
N GLU A 188 21.05 5.07 2.61
CA GLU A 188 20.91 5.38 1.17
C GLU A 188 22.18 5.03 0.40
N GLU A 189 23.37 5.30 0.94
CA GLU A 189 24.64 4.82 0.36
C GLU A 189 24.63 3.29 0.19
N VAL A 190 24.17 2.54 1.21
CA VAL A 190 24.03 1.08 1.11
C VAL A 190 23.00 0.68 0.03
N PHE A 191 21.88 1.39 -0.09
CA PHE A 191 20.90 1.09 -1.15
C PHE A 191 21.51 1.32 -2.53
N GLU A 192 22.24 2.42 -2.72
CA GLU A 192 22.94 2.75 -3.97
C GLU A 192 24.04 1.74 -4.32
N GLU A 193 24.86 1.33 -3.34
CA GLU A 193 25.87 0.27 -3.51
C GLU A 193 25.24 -1.06 -3.93
N GLN A 194 24.03 -1.33 -3.44
CA GLN A 194 23.22 -2.48 -3.83
C GLN A 194 22.37 -2.22 -5.09
N MET A 195 22.56 -1.12 -5.82
CA MET A 195 21.78 -0.79 -7.02
C MET A 195 20.25 -0.80 -6.77
N LEU A 196 19.83 -0.50 -5.54
CA LEU A 196 18.43 -0.40 -5.15
C LEU A 196 17.99 1.05 -5.29
N GLN A 197 16.99 1.27 -6.14
CA GLN A 197 16.42 2.59 -6.34
C GLN A 197 15.62 3.00 -5.11
N THR A 198 15.69 4.28 -4.72
CA THR A 198 14.93 4.82 -3.59
C THR A 198 14.03 5.95 -4.08
N ILE A 199 12.77 5.95 -3.65
CA ILE A 199 11.85 7.05 -3.92
C ILE A 199 12.28 8.31 -3.15
N LYS A 200 12.10 9.50 -3.73
CA LYS A 200 12.52 10.76 -3.08
C LYS A 200 11.64 11.11 -1.89
N THR A 201 10.36 10.79 -1.98
CA THR A 201 9.41 11.12 -0.92
C THR A 201 9.60 10.21 0.30
N ARG A 202 10.04 10.80 1.41
CA ARG A 202 10.14 10.14 2.72
C ARG A 202 8.91 10.44 3.60
N LEU A 203 8.27 9.42 4.17
CA LEU A 203 7.08 9.60 5.02
C LEU A 203 7.44 9.72 6.52
N PRO A 204 6.90 10.73 7.24
CA PRO A 204 7.26 10.98 8.63
C PRO A 204 6.53 10.04 9.61
N ASP A 205 7.18 9.64 10.72
CA ASP A 205 6.50 8.93 11.82
C ASP A 205 5.57 9.88 12.58
N THR A 206 4.30 9.88 12.17
CA THR A 206 3.28 10.69 12.82
C THR A 206 2.06 9.84 13.17
N LYS A 207 1.43 10.16 14.29
CA LYS A 207 0.22 9.46 14.76
C LYS A 207 -0.95 9.54 13.76
N ARG A 208 -0.92 10.46 12.79
CA ARG A 208 -1.98 10.60 11.77
C ARG A 208 -2.14 9.31 10.94
N TYR A 209 -1.05 8.63 10.59
CA TYR A 209 -1.07 7.38 9.83
C TYR A 209 -1.80 6.22 10.54
N ARG A 210 -2.03 6.37 11.85
CA ARG A 210 -2.74 5.42 12.71
C ARG A 210 -4.19 5.85 13.01
N ARG A 211 -4.65 7.00 12.48
CA ARG A 211 -5.99 7.54 12.75
C ARG A 211 -7.05 6.85 11.89
N GLU A 212 -7.67 5.84 12.46
CA GLU A 212 -8.90 5.21 11.96
C GLU A 212 -10.16 5.89 12.52
N GLY A 213 -11.32 5.53 11.96
CA GLY A 213 -12.62 5.92 12.51
C GLY A 213 -12.75 5.57 14.00
N SER A 214 -13.53 6.36 14.72
CA SER A 214 -13.80 6.14 16.14
C SER A 214 -15.26 5.76 16.33
N LYS A 215 -15.55 4.91 17.31
CA LYS A 215 -16.93 4.59 17.70
C LYS A 215 -17.60 5.80 18.36
N ASP A 216 -16.85 6.48 19.22
CA ASP A 216 -17.42 7.47 20.15
C ASP A 216 -17.04 8.91 19.78
N GLU A 217 -15.95 9.12 19.03
CA GLU A 217 -15.43 10.46 18.74
C GLU A 217 -15.73 10.89 17.29
N ALA A 218 -16.18 12.14 17.13
CA ALA A 218 -16.22 12.81 15.85
C ALA A 218 -14.83 13.37 15.53
N ARG A 219 -13.93 12.52 15.02
CA ARG A 219 -12.54 12.91 14.69
C ARG A 219 -12.21 12.73 13.21
N ALA A 220 -11.25 13.53 12.74
CA ALA A 220 -10.69 13.40 11.40
C ALA A 220 -10.03 12.02 11.22
N VAL A 221 -10.36 11.36 10.11
CA VAL A 221 -9.90 10.01 9.75
C VAL A 221 -8.82 10.12 8.69
N PHE A 222 -7.73 9.36 8.84
CA PHE A 222 -6.65 9.34 7.85
C PHE A 222 -6.54 8.00 7.16
N ARG A 223 -6.70 6.91 7.91
CA ARG A 223 -6.65 5.54 7.41
C ARG A 223 -8.04 4.94 7.50
N SER A 224 -8.66 4.69 6.35
CA SER A 224 -9.96 4.04 6.23
C SER A 224 -10.10 3.45 4.85
N THR A 225 -10.89 2.40 4.73
CA THR A 225 -11.27 1.75 3.48
C THR A 225 -12.57 2.32 2.89
N LEU A 226 -13.29 3.17 3.62
CA LEU A 226 -14.56 3.78 3.22
C LEU A 226 -14.47 5.30 2.99
N LEU A 227 -13.44 5.95 3.53
CA LEU A 227 -13.22 7.39 3.41
C LEU A 227 -11.80 7.69 2.91
N PRO A 228 -11.60 8.77 2.13
CA PRO A 228 -10.27 9.27 1.84
C PRO A 228 -9.60 9.82 3.11
N PRO A 229 -8.25 9.97 3.10
CA PRO A 229 -7.56 10.71 4.15
C PRO A 229 -8.12 12.14 4.27
N ASP A 230 -8.45 12.55 5.49
CA ASP A 230 -9.01 13.88 5.76
C ASP A 230 -8.03 14.98 5.31
N LYS A 231 -8.57 15.98 4.60
CA LYS A 231 -7.79 17.08 4.00
C LYS A 231 -6.96 17.84 5.05
N THR A 232 -7.48 17.99 6.26
CA THR A 232 -6.78 18.69 7.36
C THR A 232 -5.54 17.93 7.83
N LEU A 233 -5.49 16.62 7.59
CA LEU A 233 -4.40 15.73 7.98
C LEU A 233 -3.40 15.48 6.85
N LEU A 234 -3.69 15.88 5.61
CA LEU A 234 -2.77 15.72 4.47
C LEU A 234 -1.54 16.63 4.58
N LYS A 235 -1.70 17.87 5.07
CA LYS A 235 -0.58 18.81 5.15
C LYS A 235 0.54 18.26 6.05
N GLY A 236 1.73 18.08 5.47
CA GLY A 236 2.89 17.53 6.17
C GLY A 236 2.83 16.02 6.41
N SER A 237 1.86 15.29 5.83
CA SER A 237 1.91 13.83 5.80
C SER A 237 2.87 13.30 4.74
N ARG A 238 3.12 14.06 3.67
CA ARG A 238 3.85 13.64 2.47
C ARG A 238 3.18 12.54 1.64
N LEU A 239 1.90 12.24 1.92
CA LEU A 239 1.14 11.21 1.20
C LEU A 239 0.86 11.62 -0.25
N VAL A 240 0.53 12.90 -0.49
CA VAL A 240 0.19 13.37 -1.84
C VAL A 240 1.42 13.32 -2.73
N GLU A 241 2.54 13.77 -2.21
CA GLU A 241 3.86 13.72 -2.84
C GLU A 241 4.27 12.29 -3.17
N LEU A 242 4.04 11.35 -2.25
CA LEU A 242 4.33 9.92 -2.49
C LEU A 242 3.43 9.36 -3.59
N VAL A 243 2.13 9.65 -3.55
CA VAL A 243 1.16 9.20 -4.57
C VAL A 243 1.56 9.73 -5.94
N ASP A 244 1.86 11.02 -6.06
CA ASP A 244 2.21 11.65 -7.33
C ASP A 244 3.52 11.09 -7.89
N GLU A 245 4.52 10.84 -7.03
CA GLU A 245 5.78 10.22 -7.43
C GLU A 245 5.58 8.77 -7.90
N ILE A 246 4.78 7.97 -7.19
CA ILE A 246 4.44 6.60 -7.60
C ILE A 246 3.68 6.61 -8.93
N LEU A 247 2.70 7.49 -9.12
CA LEU A 247 1.96 7.61 -10.37
C LEU A 247 2.87 7.99 -11.54
N GLY A 248 3.84 8.87 -11.32
CA GLY A 248 4.87 9.20 -12.30
C GLY A 248 5.74 8.00 -12.70
N ILE A 249 6.13 7.17 -11.73
CA ILE A 249 6.90 5.93 -11.96
C ILE A 249 6.07 4.92 -12.77
N ILE A 250 4.83 4.66 -12.34
CA ILE A 250 3.98 3.62 -12.96
C ILE A 250 3.23 4.12 -14.21
N ARG A 251 3.43 5.38 -14.60
CA ARG A 251 2.87 6.04 -15.80
C ARG A 251 1.34 6.01 -15.85
N LEU A 252 0.70 6.35 -14.72
CA LEU A 252 -0.75 6.51 -14.57
C LEU A 252 -1.17 7.93 -14.21
#